data_AF-A0A7S0MT24-F1
#
_entry.id   AF-A0A7S0MT24-F1
#
_cell.length_a   1.000
_cell.length_b   1.000
_cell.length_c   1.000
_cell.angle_alpha   90.00
_cell.angle_beta   90.00
_cell.angle_gamma   90.00
#
_symmetry.space_group_name_H-M   'P 1'
#
loop_
_entity.id
_entity.type
_entity.pdbx_description
1 polymer ?
#
loop_
_entity_poly.entity_id
_entity_poly.type
_entity_poly.pdbx_seq_one_letter_code
_entity_poly.pdbx_strand_id
1 'polypeptide(L)'
;AVRVTNEFFAQGDLEREGGMEVTAMCDRRVQSRVGLQKGFIDFVVGPFFKSVALRFPALQPQVAQLDSNRKAWDAYDDAALLDEVAQEEAERSARIAAAAAAYL
;
A
#
# COMPACT_ATOMS: atom_id res chain seq x y z
N ALA A 1 0.49 1.88 -0.65
CA ALA A 1 -0.03 1.05 0.46
C ALA A 1 -0.89 1.84 1.45
N VAL A 2 -0.37 2.88 2.11
CA VAL A 2 -1.08 3.60 3.19
C VAL A 2 -2.40 4.22 2.75
N ARG A 3 -2.46 4.84 1.57
CA ARG A 3 -3.70 5.46 1.05
C ARG A 3 -4.88 4.48 0.95
N VAL A 4 -4.71 3.37 0.24
CA VAL A 4 -5.78 2.37 0.07
C VAL A 4 -6.15 1.68 1.38
N THR A 5 -5.16 1.41 2.25
CA THR A 5 -5.45 0.78 3.54
C THR A 5 -6.10 1.75 4.53
N ASN A 6 -5.85 3.06 4.42
CA ASN A 6 -6.62 4.08 5.16
C ASN A 6 -8.09 4.08 4.74
N GLU A 7 -8.36 3.95 3.45
CA GLU A 7 -9.72 3.88 2.92
C GLU A 7 -10.45 2.63 3.42
N PHE A 8 -9.83 1.45 3.33
CA PHE A 8 -10.41 0.20 3.85
C PHE A 8 -10.70 0.31 5.34
N PHE A 9 -9.75 0.83 6.12
CA PHE A 9 -9.94 0.93 7.56
C PHE A 9 -10.98 1.98 7.94
N ALA A 10 -11.10 3.07 7.19
CA ALA A 10 -12.18 4.04 7.37
C ALA A 10 -13.54 3.42 7.05
N GLN A 11 -13.65 2.62 5.98
CA GLN A 11 -14.86 1.86 5.68
C GLN A 11 -15.22 0.90 6.83
N GLY A 12 -14.26 0.14 7.35
CA GLY A 12 -14.51 -0.80 8.44
C GLY A 12 -14.95 -0.14 9.75
N ASP A 13 -14.53 1.11 9.97
CA ASP A 13 -15.00 1.92 11.10
C ASP A 13 -16.46 2.34 10.90
N LEU A 14 -16.83 2.80 9.70
CA LEU A 14 -18.22 3.13 9.36
C LEU A 14 -19.14 1.91 9.39
N GLU A 15 -18.67 0.75 8.94
CA GLU A 15 -19.43 -0.51 9.01
C GLU A 15 -19.77 -0.86 10.47
N ARG A 16 -18.79 -0.73 11.36
CA ARG A 16 -18.94 -0.99 12.79
C ARG A 16 -19.87 0.01 13.48
N GLU A 17 -19.72 1.29 13.17
CA GLU A 17 -20.61 2.35 13.69
C GLU A 17 -22.05 2.13 13.24
N GLY A 18 -22.26 1.64 12.02
CA GLY A 18 -23.56 1.27 11.48
C GLY A 18 -24.14 -0.05 12.02
N GLY A 19 -23.43 -0.78 12.88
CA GLY A 19 -23.86 -2.08 13.40
C GLY A 19 -23.84 -3.20 12.36
N MET A 20 -23.10 -3.05 11.27
CA MET A 20 -22.91 -4.07 10.24
C MET A 20 -21.74 -4.99 10.60
N GLU A 21 -21.72 -6.19 10.01
CA GLU A 21 -20.52 -7.03 10.04
C GLU A 21 -19.38 -6.32 9.29
N VAL A 22 -18.22 -6.21 9.93
CA VAL A 22 -17.06 -5.52 9.33
C VAL A 22 -16.45 -6.40 8.26
N THR A 23 -16.30 -5.86 7.05
CA THR A 23 -15.63 -6.52 5.94
C THR A 23 -14.21 -6.93 6.35
N ALA A 24 -13.83 -8.19 6.14
CA ALA A 24 -12.61 -8.78 6.70
C ALA A 24 -11.32 -7.97 6.43
N MET A 25 -11.17 -7.39 5.23
CA MET A 25 -10.01 -6.59 4.83
C MET A 25 -10.02 -5.16 5.39
N CYS A 26 -11.17 -4.72 5.89
CA CYS A 26 -11.43 -3.38 6.42
C CYS A 26 -11.25 -3.30 7.94
N ASP A 27 -11.08 -4.43 8.64
CA ASP A 27 -10.89 -4.42 10.08
C ASP A 27 -9.42 -4.20 10.49
N ARG A 28 -9.10 -2.94 10.81
CA ARG A 28 -7.77 -2.53 11.31
C ARG A 28 -7.33 -3.20 12.62
N ARG A 29 -8.21 -3.91 13.32
CA ARG A 29 -7.89 -4.61 14.59
C ARG A 29 -7.20 -5.95 14.36
N VAL A 30 -7.42 -6.54 13.18
CA VAL A 30 -6.92 -7.88 12.84
C VAL A 30 -6.12 -7.90 11.55
N GLN A 31 -6.17 -6.83 10.74
CA GLN A 31 -5.39 -6.69 9.51
C GLN A 31 -4.13 -5.84 9.71
N SER A 32 -3.04 -6.26 9.07
CA SER A 32 -1.81 -5.46 8.91
C SER A 32 -1.74 -4.88 7.50
N ARG A 33 -1.35 -3.62 7.37
CA ARG A 33 -1.15 -2.96 6.06
C ARG A 33 -0.09 -3.68 5.24
N VAL A 34 1.03 -4.02 5.86
CA VAL A 34 2.11 -4.78 5.19
C VAL A 34 1.61 -6.17 4.80
N GLY A 35 0.90 -6.86 5.70
CA GLY A 35 0.29 -8.16 5.43
C GLY A 35 -0.65 -8.13 4.24
N LEU A 36 -1.53 -7.12 4.17
CA LEU A 36 -2.45 -6.91 3.05
C LEU A 36 -1.71 -6.69 1.72
N GLN A 37 -0.61 -5.92 1.71
CA GLN A 37 0.19 -5.73 0.48
C GLN A 37 0.89 -7.02 0.04
N LYS A 38 1.51 -7.75 0.97
CA LYS A 38 2.15 -9.04 0.69
C LYS A 38 1.14 -10.03 0.11
N GLY A 39 0.00 -10.20 0.78
CA GLY A 39 -1.07 -11.10 0.33
C GLY A 39 -1.64 -10.70 -1.03
N PHE A 40 -1.88 -9.41 -1.28
CA PHE A 40 -2.36 -8.96 -2.58
C PHE A 40 -1.38 -9.27 -3.71
N ILE A 41 -0.07 -9.11 -3.47
CA ILE A 41 0.93 -9.46 -4.48
C ILE A 41 1.01 -10.97 -4.69
N ASP A 42 1.07 -11.73 -3.59
CA ASP A 42 1.27 -13.19 -3.61
C ASP A 42 0.07 -13.92 -4.27
N PHE A 43 -1.15 -13.47 -4.00
CA PHE A 43 -2.37 -14.20 -4.37
C PHE A 43 -3.20 -13.56 -5.48
N VAL A 44 -2.99 -12.29 -5.82
CA VAL A 44 -3.79 -11.60 -6.85
C VAL A 44 -2.90 -11.10 -7.99
N VAL A 45 -2.09 -10.08 -7.73
CA VAL A 45 -1.41 -9.34 -8.81
C VAL A 45 -0.25 -10.14 -9.42
N GLY A 46 0.48 -10.91 -8.60
CA GLY A 46 1.59 -11.75 -9.04
C GLY A 46 1.12 -12.85 -10.00
N PRO A 47 0.15 -13.71 -9.61
CA PRO A 47 -0.43 -14.70 -10.50
C PRO A 47 -1.00 -14.10 -11.79
N PHE A 48 -1.68 -12.95 -11.69
CA PHE A 48 -2.20 -12.23 -12.86
C PHE A 48 -1.09 -11.84 -13.83
N PHE A 49 -0.07 -11.08 -13.41
CA PHE A 49 1.00 -10.63 -14.30
C PHE A 49 1.84 -11.78 -14.85
N LYS A 50 2.10 -12.82 -14.05
CA LYS A 50 2.79 -14.04 -14.51
C LYS A 50 2.01 -14.70 -15.64
N SER A 51 0.69 -14.81 -15.51
CA SER A 51 -0.18 -15.41 -16.53
C SER A 51 -0.23 -14.57 -17.81
N VAL A 52 -0.36 -13.25 -17.69
CA VAL A 52 -0.41 -12.34 -18.86
C VAL A 52 0.94 -12.30 -19.59
N ALA A 53 2.06 -12.34 -18.86
CA ALA A 53 3.41 -12.33 -19.43
C ALA A 53 3.74 -13.57 -20.26
N LEU A 54 3.02 -14.69 -20.09
CA LEU A 54 3.13 -15.86 -20.96
C LEU A 54 2.70 -15.52 -22.40
N ARG A 55 1.68 -14.67 -22.56
CA ARG A 55 1.17 -14.26 -23.88
C ARG A 55 1.90 -13.03 -24.42
N PHE A 56 2.32 -12.15 -23.53
CA PHE A 56 3.00 -10.90 -23.84
C PHE A 56 4.36 -10.84 -23.13
N PRO A 57 5.42 -11.45 -23.72
CA PRO A 57 6.74 -11.51 -23.09
C PRO A 57 7.37 -10.16 -22.77
N ALA A 58 6.90 -9.08 -23.42
CA ALA A 58 7.29 -7.71 -23.08
C ALA A 58 6.93 -7.29 -21.65
N LEU A 59 6.07 -8.06 -20.95
CA LEU A 59 5.68 -7.83 -19.56
C LEU A 59 6.58 -8.52 -18.52
N GLN A 60 7.58 -9.28 -18.95
CA GLN A 60 8.52 -9.94 -18.03
C GLN A 60 9.24 -8.96 -17.07
N PRO A 61 9.64 -7.74 -17.50
CA PRO A 61 10.18 -6.75 -16.56
C PRO A 61 9.21 -6.38 -15.44
N GLN A 62 7.90 -6.33 -15.71
CA GLN A 62 6.86 -6.02 -14.72
C GLN A 62 6.69 -7.17 -13.73
N VAL A 63 6.81 -8.43 -14.18
CA VAL A 63 6.85 -9.60 -13.28
C VAL A 63 8.04 -9.49 -12.34
N ALA A 64 9.24 -9.22 -12.87
CA ALA A 64 10.44 -9.04 -12.05
C ALA A 64 10.32 -7.86 -11.07
N GLN A 65 9.69 -6.75 -11.49
CA GLN A 65 9.43 -5.62 -10.60
C GLN A 65 8.45 -5.97 -9.49
N LEU A 66 7.41 -6.77 -9.75
CA LEU A 66 6.50 -7.24 -8.71
C LEU A 66 7.20 -8.14 -7.69
N ASP A 67 8.09 -9.03 -8.15
CA ASP A 67 8.88 -9.87 -7.25
C ASP A 67 9.83 -9.01 -6.38
N SER A 68 10.44 -7.97 -6.96
CA SER A 68 11.26 -7.00 -6.22
C SER A 68 10.45 -6.22 -5.18
N ASN A 69 9.27 -5.70 -5.56
CA ASN A 69 8.37 -4.98 -4.66
C ASN A 69 7.91 -5.88 -3.51
N ARG A 70 7.57 -7.14 -3.80
CA ARG A 70 7.15 -8.11 -2.79
C ARG A 70 8.24 -8.38 -1.77
N LYS A 71 9.48 -8.52 -2.23
CA LYS A 71 10.65 -8.70 -1.35
C LYS A 71 10.93 -7.46 -0.51
N ALA A 72 10.77 -6.26 -1.07
CA ALA A 72 10.96 -5.02 -0.32
C ALA A 72 10.04 -4.93 0.91
N TRP A 73 8.81 -5.46 0.82
CA TRP A 73 7.88 -5.52 1.96
C TRP A 73 8.38 -6.38 3.14
N ASP A 74 9.39 -7.23 2.96
CA ASP A 74 9.96 -8.02 4.06
C ASP A 74 10.80 -7.16 5.03
N ALA A 75 11.18 -5.94 4.63
CA ALA A 75 11.87 -4.99 5.49
C ALA A 75 10.94 -4.16 6.40
N TYR A 76 9.62 -4.29 6.23
CA TYR A 76 8.65 -3.43 6.91
C TYR A 76 7.74 -4.21 7.86
N ASP A 77 7.42 -3.56 8.97
CA ASP A 77 6.15 -3.74 9.68
C ASP A 77 5.28 -2.47 9.52
N ASP A 78 4.08 -2.49 10.08
CA ASP A 78 3.14 -1.37 9.96
C ASP A 78 3.65 -0.09 10.63
N ALA A 79 4.45 -0.18 11.69
CA ALA A 79 4.99 0.98 12.39
C ALA A 79 6.08 1.65 11.56
N ALA A 80 7.06 0.87 11.09
CA ALA A 80 8.13 1.34 10.22
C ALA A 80 7.58 1.98 8.93
N LEU A 81 6.55 1.37 8.34
CA LEU A 81 5.87 1.92 7.16
C LEU A 81 5.25 3.31 7.44
N LEU A 82 4.58 3.46 8.58
CA LEU A 82 3.92 4.72 8.93
C LEU A 82 4.92 5.81 9.29
N ASP A 83 6.00 5.47 9.98
CA ASP A 83 7.08 6.40 10.32
C ASP A 83 7.76 6.93 9.05
N GLU A 84 8.09 6.05 8.10
CA GLU A 84 8.68 6.45 6.81
C GLU A 84 7.74 7.38 6.04
N VAL A 85 6.46 7.02 5.91
CA VAL A 85 5.48 7.85 5.19
C VAL A 85 5.29 9.21 5.86
N ALA A 86 5.28 9.27 7.20
CA ALA A 86 5.18 10.53 7.92
C ALA A 86 6.41 11.43 7.69
N GLN A 87 7.61 10.85 7.65
CA GLN A 87 8.84 11.57 7.32
C GLN A 87 8.81 12.12 5.89
N GLU A 88 8.45 11.29 4.91
CA GLU A 88 8.34 11.70 3.52
C GLU A 88 7.32 12.84 3.32
N GLU A 89 6.17 12.76 4.00
CA GLU A 89 5.14 13.80 3.94
C GLU A 89 5.60 15.11 4.58
N ALA A 90 6.31 15.05 5.71
CA ALA A 90 6.90 16.21 6.36
C ALA A 90 7.95 16.89 5.45
N GLU A 91 8.86 16.11 4.87
CA GLU A 91 9.87 16.62 3.94
C GLU A 91 9.26 17.22 2.68
N ARG A 92 8.23 16.57 2.13
CA ARG A 92 7.50 17.09 0.97
C ARG A 92 6.83 18.42 1.29
N SER A 93 6.19 18.52 2.45
CA SER A 93 5.53 19.75 2.92
C SER A 93 6.53 20.88 3.12
N ALA A 94 7.69 20.60 3.73
CA ALA A 94 8.78 21.56 3.88
C ALA A 94 9.33 22.04 2.53
N ARG A 95 9.52 21.12 1.57
CA ARG A 95 9.96 21.47 0.20
C ARG A 95 8.97 22.38 -0.52
N ILE A 96 7.67 22.10 -0.41
CA ILE A 96 6.61 22.93 -1.01
C ILE A 96 6.59 24.33 -0.37
N ALA A 97 6.68 24.41 0.96
CA ALA A 97 6.72 25.68 1.68
C ALA A 97 7.95 26.52 1.29
N ALA A 98 9.13 25.91 1.20
CA ALA A 98 10.36 26.59 0.78
C ALA A 98 10.28 27.09 -0.67
N ALA A 99 9.73 26.29 -1.58
CA ALA A 99 9.52 26.69 -2.97
C ALA A 99 8.53 27.86 -3.10
N ALA A 100 7.45 27.86 -2.30
CA ALA A 100 6.49 28.95 -2.27
C ALA A 100 7.11 30.25 -1.70
N ALA A 101 7.94 30.14 -0.66
CA ALA A 101 8.63 31.28 -0.06
C ALA A 101 9.70 31.88 -0.99
N ALA A 102 10.31 31.10 -1.88
CA ALA A 102 11.30 31.59 -2.84
C ALA A 102 10.69 32.41 -4.00
N TYR A 103 9.36 32.43 -4.14
CA TYR A 103 8.61 33.19 -5.15
C TYR A 103 7.90 34.43 -4.58
N LEU A 104 8.14 34.76 -3.30
CA LEU A 104 7.69 35.99 -2.62
C LEU A 104 8.89 36.90 -2.34
#